data_AF-A0A5Q0P1F4-F1
#
_entry.id   AF-A0A5Q0P1F4-F1
#
_cell.length_a   1.000
_cell.length_b   1.000
_cell.length_c   1.000
_cell.angle_alpha   90.00
_cell.angle_beta   90.00
_cell.angle_gamma   90.00
#
_symmetry.space_group_name_H-M   'P 1'
#
loop_
_entity.id
_entity.type
_entity.pdbx_description
1 polymer ?
#
loop_
_entity_poly.entity_id
_entity_poly.type
_entity_poly.pdbx_seq_one_letter_code
_entity_poly.pdbx_strand_id
1 'polypeptide(L)'
;MFDKITSLFKSNKPTPAQLYLAEHQIEYSEEHGFVVDGIELNATLGERLNFLSNRRLTKFDDLQALYAAAMIINERIDLEIATERYVARLGNSKENLLEFKRILKLLNDYYRQFIRDQK
;
A
#
# COMPACT_ATOMS: atom_id res chain seq x y z
N MET A 1 -11.30 -6.71 39.52
CA MET A 1 -10.38 -5.55 39.39
C MET A 1 -10.17 -5.18 37.92
N PHE A 2 -11.25 -5.09 37.13
CA PHE A 2 -11.20 -4.73 35.70
C PHE A 2 -11.34 -3.20 35.47
N ASP A 3 -11.52 -2.42 36.54
CA ASP A 3 -11.86 -1.00 36.48
C ASP A 3 -10.67 -0.04 36.33
N LYS A 4 -9.44 -0.56 36.28
CA LYS A 4 -8.21 0.27 36.14
C LYS A 4 -7.69 0.40 34.71
N ILE A 5 -8.21 -0.39 33.76
CA ILE A 5 -7.80 -0.29 32.35
C ILE A 5 -8.68 0.74 31.61
N THR A 6 -9.94 0.89 32.02
CA THR A 6 -10.92 1.83 31.41
C THR A 6 -10.64 3.31 31.69
N SER A 7 -9.79 3.66 32.66
CA SER A 7 -9.45 5.07 32.96
C SER A 7 -8.31 5.65 32.12
N LEU A 8 -7.49 4.81 31.46
CA LEU A 8 -6.37 5.25 30.61
C LEU A 8 -6.78 5.54 29.15
N PHE A 9 -7.96 5.06 28.72
CA PHE A 9 -8.50 5.30 27.37
C PHE A 9 -9.30 6.62 27.23
N LYS A 10 -9.29 7.50 28.24
CA LYS A 10 -10.16 8.69 28.28
C LYS A 10 -9.62 9.96 27.58
N SER A 11 -8.48 9.94 26.89
CA SER A 11 -7.95 11.19 26.31
C SER A 11 -7.27 11.14 24.94
N ASN A 12 -7.22 10.01 24.23
CA ASN A 12 -6.64 10.00 22.88
C ASN A 12 -7.60 9.34 21.89
N LYS A 13 -8.55 10.12 21.36
CA LYS A 13 -9.32 9.66 20.20
C LYS A 13 -8.33 9.43 19.05
N PRO A 14 -8.35 8.27 18.39
CA PRO A 14 -7.46 8.01 17.27
C PRO A 14 -7.68 9.06 16.19
N THR A 15 -6.59 9.53 15.58
CA THR A 15 -6.68 10.49 14.48
C THR A 15 -7.33 9.84 13.26
N PRO A 16 -7.91 10.62 12.33
CA PRO A 16 -8.44 10.06 11.07
C PRO A 16 -7.42 9.22 10.30
N ALA A 17 -6.14 9.60 10.33
CA ALA A 17 -5.05 8.82 9.71
C ALA A 17 -4.84 7.47 10.40
N GLN A 18 -4.86 7.44 11.74
CA GLN A 18 -4.74 6.19 12.51
C GLN A 18 -5.94 5.26 12.29
N LEU A 19 -7.14 5.83 12.18
CA LEU A 19 -8.35 5.07 11.85
C LEU A 19 -8.26 4.44 10.46
N TYR A 20 -7.78 5.21 9.46
CA TYR A 20 -7.60 4.72 8.10
C TYR A 20 -6.61 3.54 8.04
N LEU A 21 -5.47 3.67 8.73
CA LEU A 21 -4.47 2.59 8.81
C LEU A 21 -5.06 1.33 9.46
N ALA A 22 -5.79 1.48 10.56
CA ALA A 22 -6.40 0.35 11.27
C ALA A 22 -7.52 -0.33 10.45
N GLU A 23 -8.39 0.45 9.79
CA GLU A 23 -9.49 -0.05 8.96
C GLU A 23 -8.97 -0.90 7.79
N HIS A 24 -7.83 -0.51 7.22
CA HIS A 24 -7.23 -1.16 6.06
C HIS A 24 -6.05 -2.09 6.40
N GLN A 25 -5.84 -2.38 7.69
CA GLN A 25 -4.75 -3.25 8.18
C GLN A 25 -3.39 -2.85 7.61
N ILE A 26 -3.13 -1.54 7.58
CA ILE A 26 -1.87 -0.97 7.09
C ILE A 26 -0.98 -0.72 8.29
N GLU A 27 0.20 -1.31 8.27
CA GLU A 27 1.25 -1.13 9.25
C GLU A 27 2.54 -0.68 8.56
N TYR A 28 3.43 -0.04 9.30
CA TYR A 28 4.75 0.36 8.82
C TYR A 28 5.80 0.03 9.87
N SER A 29 6.87 -0.64 9.44
CA SER A 29 8.06 -0.91 10.24
C SER A 29 9.29 -0.34 9.52
N GLU A 30 10.25 0.23 10.26
CA GLU A 30 11.51 0.69 9.68
C GLU A 30 12.34 -0.46 9.07
N GLU A 31 12.17 -1.69 9.58
CA GLU A 31 12.90 -2.86 9.11
C GLU A 31 12.28 -3.45 7.82
N HIS A 32 10.95 -3.53 7.76
CA HIS A 32 10.22 -4.25 6.69
C HIS A 32 9.49 -3.32 5.71
N GLY A 33 9.31 -2.05 6.04
CA GLY A 33 8.49 -1.09 5.31
C GLY A 33 6.99 -1.30 5.56
N PHE A 34 6.18 -1.00 4.54
CA PHE A 34 4.73 -1.17 4.63
C PHE A 34 4.31 -2.64 4.62
N VAL A 35 3.35 -2.95 5.51
CA VAL A 35 2.61 -4.22 5.58
C VAL A 35 1.13 -3.91 5.38
N VAL A 36 0.46 -4.63 4.49
CA VAL A 36 -0.98 -4.46 4.24
C VAL A 36 -1.66 -5.83 4.27
N ASP A 37 -2.69 -5.98 5.08
CA ASP A 37 -3.39 -7.26 5.29
C ASP A 37 -2.40 -8.41 5.63
N GLY A 38 -1.36 -8.11 6.43
CA GLY A 38 -0.31 -9.05 6.81
C GLY A 38 0.75 -9.33 5.74
N ILE A 39 0.69 -8.68 4.58
CA ILE A 39 1.66 -8.87 3.48
C ILE A 39 2.79 -7.84 3.60
N GLU A 40 4.02 -8.29 3.83
CA GLU A 40 5.22 -7.44 3.74
C GLU A 40 5.47 -7.04 2.27
N LEU A 41 5.12 -5.79 1.93
CA LEU A 41 5.03 -5.38 0.53
C LEU A 41 6.38 -5.34 -0.17
N ASN A 42 7.42 -4.87 0.51
CA ASN A 42 8.76 -4.79 -0.08
C ASN A 42 9.32 -6.18 -0.41
N ALA A 43 9.16 -7.13 0.50
CA ALA A 43 9.64 -8.50 0.33
C ALA A 43 8.80 -9.26 -0.73
N THR A 44 7.49 -9.10 -0.70
CA THR A 44 6.56 -9.93 -1.50
C THR A 44 6.27 -9.35 -2.88
N LEU A 45 6.18 -8.02 -2.99
CA LEU A 45 5.69 -7.32 -4.19
C LEU A 45 6.73 -6.37 -4.80
N GLY A 46 7.92 -6.24 -4.21
CA GLY A 46 8.97 -5.32 -4.68
C GLY A 46 9.40 -5.55 -6.12
N GLU A 47 9.53 -6.81 -6.56
CA GLU A 47 9.87 -7.11 -7.96
C GLU A 47 8.76 -6.73 -8.93
N ARG A 48 7.49 -6.96 -8.54
CA ARG A 48 6.32 -6.57 -9.33
C ARG A 48 6.22 -5.05 -9.43
N LEU A 49 6.45 -4.33 -8.32
CA LEU A 49 6.51 -2.87 -8.31
C LEU A 49 7.63 -2.34 -9.23
N ASN A 50 8.83 -2.93 -9.15
CA ASN A 50 9.97 -2.59 -10.00
C ASN A 50 9.62 -2.75 -11.46
N PHE A 51 9.03 -3.88 -11.84
CA PHE A 51 8.59 -4.06 -13.21
C PHE A 51 7.54 -3.03 -13.59
N LEU A 52 6.41 -2.97 -12.89
CA LEU A 52 5.24 -2.17 -13.28
C LEU A 52 5.52 -0.66 -13.28
N SER A 53 6.42 -0.19 -12.43
CA SER A 53 6.85 1.22 -12.36
C SER A 53 7.87 1.62 -13.43
N ASN A 54 8.18 0.75 -14.40
CA ASN A 54 9.27 0.96 -15.36
C ASN A 54 10.63 1.15 -14.66
N ARG A 55 10.91 0.34 -13.63
CA ARG A 55 12.15 0.34 -12.83
C ARG A 55 12.39 1.62 -12.02
N ARG A 56 11.37 2.43 -11.81
CA ARG A 56 11.48 3.67 -11.02
C ARG A 56 11.45 3.41 -9.53
N LEU A 57 10.78 2.35 -9.09
CA LEU A 57 10.57 2.04 -7.68
C LEU A 57 10.95 0.59 -7.39
N THR A 58 11.69 0.35 -6.31
CA THR A 58 12.00 -1.01 -5.83
C THR A 58 11.33 -1.34 -4.50
N LYS A 59 10.77 -0.32 -3.83
CA LYS A 59 10.14 -0.39 -2.51
C LYS A 59 8.91 0.52 -2.46
N PHE A 60 8.03 0.27 -1.50
CA PHE A 60 6.78 1.02 -1.26
C PHE A 60 6.94 2.18 -0.26
N ASP A 61 8.12 2.34 0.34
CA ASP A 61 8.36 3.24 1.48
C ASP A 61 8.21 4.73 1.12
N ASP A 62 8.54 5.10 -0.12
CA ASP A 62 8.35 6.47 -0.62
C ASP A 62 6.95 6.63 -1.22
N LEU A 63 5.99 6.99 -0.36
CA LEU A 63 4.60 7.23 -0.75
C LEU A 63 4.44 8.37 -1.78
N GLN A 64 5.32 9.37 -1.76
CA GLN A 64 5.27 10.46 -2.74
C GLN A 64 5.68 9.95 -4.12
N ALA A 65 6.74 9.16 -4.20
CA ALA A 65 7.19 8.55 -5.45
C ALA A 65 6.21 7.47 -5.93
N LEU A 66 5.61 6.70 -5.03
CA LEU A 66 4.54 5.73 -5.33
C LEU A 66 3.33 6.42 -5.96
N TYR A 67 2.88 7.53 -5.37
CA TYR A 67 1.78 8.35 -5.88
C TYR A 67 2.11 8.93 -7.28
N ALA A 68 3.33 9.40 -7.49
CA ALA A 68 3.78 9.91 -8.79
C ALA A 68 3.85 8.82 -9.87
N ALA A 69 4.19 7.58 -9.50
CA ALA A 69 4.27 6.45 -10.43
C ALA A 69 2.93 5.74 -10.68
N ALA A 70 1.91 6.01 -9.85
CA ALA A 70 0.66 5.28 -9.83
C ALA A 70 -0.05 5.20 -11.19
N MET A 71 -0.03 6.28 -11.97
CA MET A 71 -0.66 6.31 -13.30
C MET A 71 -0.05 5.27 -14.24
N ILE A 72 1.28 5.23 -14.36
CA ILE A 72 2.00 4.31 -15.24
C ILE A 72 1.82 2.87 -14.78
N ILE A 73 1.84 2.64 -13.46
CA ILE A 73 1.62 1.31 -12.91
C ILE A 73 0.21 0.81 -13.24
N ASN A 74 -0.82 1.64 -13.03
CA ASN A 74 -2.21 1.28 -13.33
C ASN A 74 -2.43 0.99 -14.81
N GLU A 75 -1.90 1.84 -15.70
CA GLU A 75 -1.99 1.63 -17.15
C GLU A 75 -1.39 0.28 -17.55
N ARG A 76 -0.24 -0.07 -16.98
CA ARG A 76 0.43 -1.34 -17.30
C ARG A 76 -0.32 -2.56 -16.79
N ILE A 77 -0.89 -2.48 -15.60
CA ILE A 77 -1.80 -3.50 -15.05
C ILE A 77 -2.99 -3.68 -15.99
N ASP A 78 -3.63 -2.58 -16.40
CA ASP A 78 -4.82 -2.61 -17.25
C ASP A 78 -4.51 -3.20 -18.63
N LEU A 79 -3.32 -2.92 -19.18
CA LEU A 79 -2.84 -3.55 -20.42
C LEU A 79 -2.62 -5.07 -20.27
N GLU A 80 -1.98 -5.53 -19.18
CA GLU A 80 -1.80 -6.98 -18.95
C GLU A 80 -3.14 -7.69 -18.80
N ILE A 81 -4.10 -7.10 -18.08
CA ILE A 81 -5.43 -7.66 -17.90
C ILE A 81 -6.22 -7.67 -19.23
N ALA A 82 -6.22 -6.56 -19.97
CA ALA A 82 -7.00 -6.43 -21.20
C ALA A 82 -6.48 -7.36 -22.32
N THR A 83 -5.17 -7.61 -22.35
CA THR A 83 -4.55 -8.49 -23.35
C THR A 83 -4.48 -9.95 -22.92
N GLU A 84 -4.77 -10.23 -21.64
CA GLU A 84 -4.57 -11.55 -20.99
C GLU A 84 -3.13 -12.10 -21.14
N ARG A 85 -2.17 -11.21 -21.41
CA ARG A 85 -0.74 -11.55 -21.56
C ARG A 85 0.01 -11.21 -20.29
N TYR A 86 -0.10 -12.09 -19.31
CA TYR A 86 0.54 -11.92 -18.01
C TYR A 86 2.02 -12.22 -18.04
N VAL A 87 2.79 -11.45 -17.28
CA VAL A 87 4.23 -11.67 -17.14
C VAL A 87 4.49 -12.89 -16.24
N ALA A 88 4.80 -14.03 -16.87
CA ALA A 88 4.97 -15.31 -16.20
C ALA A 88 6.03 -15.31 -15.09
N ARG A 89 7.17 -14.64 -15.28
CA ARG A 89 8.24 -14.57 -14.27
C ARG A 89 7.81 -13.90 -12.95
N LEU A 90 6.78 -13.05 -12.99
CA LEU A 90 6.22 -12.36 -11.82
C LEU A 90 5.02 -13.11 -11.21
N GLY A 91 4.66 -14.26 -11.79
CA GLY A 91 3.45 -15.00 -11.45
C GLY A 91 2.18 -14.16 -11.62
N ASN A 92 2.16 -13.19 -12.53
CA ASN A 92 1.01 -12.30 -12.68
C ASN A 92 -0.24 -13.08 -13.10
N SER A 93 -1.37 -12.73 -12.50
CA SER A 93 -2.71 -13.17 -12.88
C SER A 93 -3.65 -11.98 -12.76
N LYS A 94 -4.87 -12.09 -13.29
CA LYS A 94 -5.87 -11.03 -13.14
C LYS A 94 -6.13 -10.70 -11.67
N GLU A 95 -6.27 -11.73 -10.85
CA GLU A 95 -6.60 -11.63 -9.43
C GLU A 95 -5.51 -10.88 -8.66
N ASN A 96 -4.26 -11.29 -8.80
CA ASN A 96 -3.16 -10.65 -8.05
C ASN A 96 -2.81 -9.25 -8.57
N LEU A 97 -3.08 -8.96 -9.83
CA LEU A 97 -2.93 -7.61 -10.38
C LEU A 97 -4.03 -6.67 -9.86
N LEU A 98 -5.27 -7.16 -9.73
CA LEU A 98 -6.36 -6.41 -9.11
C LEU A 98 -6.09 -6.17 -7.62
N GLU A 99 -5.56 -7.17 -6.91
CA GLU A 99 -5.13 -7.02 -5.52
C GLU A 99 -4.00 -5.99 -5.39
N PHE A 100 -2.98 -6.06 -6.24
CA PHE A 100 -1.89 -5.09 -6.28
C PHE A 100 -2.43 -3.67 -6.53
N LYS A 101 -3.40 -3.52 -7.43
CA LYS A 101 -4.07 -2.24 -7.72
C LYS A 101 -4.82 -1.70 -6.49
N ARG A 102 -5.47 -2.58 -5.73
CA ARG A 102 -6.13 -2.22 -4.46
C ARG A 102 -5.10 -1.72 -3.43
N ILE A 103 -4.00 -2.44 -3.22
CA ILE A 103 -2.94 -2.06 -2.27
C ILE A 103 -2.36 -0.68 -2.65
N LEU A 104 -2.03 -0.48 -3.93
CA LEU A 104 -1.56 0.82 -4.40
C LEU A 104 -2.55 1.95 -4.14
N LYS A 105 -3.85 1.68 -4.36
CA LYS A 105 -4.89 2.67 -4.08
C LYS A 105 -4.92 3.03 -2.59
N LEU A 106 -4.86 2.05 -1.70
CA LEU A 106 -4.86 2.29 -0.25
C LEU A 106 -3.68 3.19 0.18
N LEU A 107 -2.47 2.87 -0.27
CA LEU A 107 -1.28 3.68 0.07
C LEU A 107 -1.34 5.09 -0.53
N ASN A 108 -1.83 5.23 -1.76
CA ASN A 108 -1.97 6.53 -2.42
C ASN A 108 -3.07 7.39 -1.80
N ASP A 109 -4.19 6.77 -1.41
CA ASP A 109 -5.29 7.43 -0.69
C ASP A 109 -4.79 7.89 0.68
N TYR A 110 -4.07 7.05 1.43
CA TYR A 110 -3.42 7.42 2.68
C TYR A 110 -2.49 8.63 2.52
N TYR A 111 -1.58 8.57 1.55
CA TYR A 111 -0.66 9.67 1.26
C TYR A 111 -1.40 10.96 0.93
N ARG A 112 -2.37 10.89 0.01
CA ARG A 112 -3.11 12.06 -0.46
C ARG A 112 -3.95 12.70 0.65
N GLN A 113 -4.62 11.90 1.46
CA GLN A 113 -5.56 12.38 2.47
C GLN A 113 -4.86 12.88 3.73
N PHE A 114 -3.72 12.29 4.11
CA PHE A 114 -3.14 12.51 5.42
C PHE A 114 -1.70 13.03 5.44
N ILE A 115 -0.95 12.94 4.33
CA ILE A 115 0.48 13.30 4.31
C ILE A 115 0.78 14.45 3.35
N ARG A 116 0.29 14.39 2.11
CA ARG A 116 0.70 15.27 1.01
C ARG A 116 0.56 16.76 1.35
N ASP A 117 -0.56 17.13 1.96
CA ASP A 117 -0.92 18.52 2.24
C ASP A 117 -0.58 18.95 3.68
N GLN A 118 0.12 18.11 4.45
CA GLN A 118 0.65 18.45 5.77
C GLN A 118 2.04 19.11 5.71
N LYS A 119 2.49 19.56 4.53
CA LYS A 119 3.76 20.25 4.32
C LYS A 119 3.61 21.78 4.38
#